data_AF-A8XB94-F1
#
_entry.id   AF-A8XB94-F1
#
_cell.length_a   1.000
_cell.length_b   1.000
_cell.length_c   1.000
_cell.angle_alpha   90.00
_cell.angle_beta   90.00
_cell.angle_gamma   90.00
#
_symmetry.space_group_name_H-M   'P 1'
#
loop_
_entity.id
_entity.type
_entity.pdbx_description
1 polymer ?
#
loop_
_entity_poly.entity_id
_entity_poly.type
_entity_poly.pdbx_seq_one_letter_code
_entity_poly.pdbx_strand_id
1 'polypeptide(L)'
;MGLFMTVERTDDVSYGDMVKNYEAEPFYYSLRLFSESEELLDEVNLKKRWHHPLVAEIEVKQGGIWGVIYKPPGPGPFPCIIDTPVVDGRLCKTHAPLSASEGFLSFCFPMLDEPRLPKTLEDVDIEYLSKHIKYVQSLPYCSDNIGLYGISFAGLIAHHLATKHPELKVVATTNGPGAVLSSIDDWLVDGVTNGAYIRDSLLKTEHKVEIEFVNSGHVTVIPYNPHHNFGFNKFVNVNLGFGGETSTHGKV
;
A
#
# COMPACT_ATOMS: atom_id res chain seq x y z
N MET A 1 20.39 -2.24 -5.15
CA MET A 1 19.76 -3.53 -4.81
C MET A 1 19.30 -4.28 -6.06
N GLY A 2 20.14 -4.39 -7.10
CA GLY A 2 19.76 -4.92 -8.42
C GLY A 2 19.16 -6.34 -8.35
N LEU A 3 19.88 -7.26 -7.71
CA LEU A 3 19.46 -8.66 -7.55
C LEU A 3 18.06 -8.86 -6.94
N PHE A 4 17.56 -7.90 -6.17
CA PHE A 4 16.22 -7.99 -5.56
C PHE A 4 15.13 -7.31 -6.40
N MET A 5 15.46 -6.21 -7.07
CA MET A 5 14.51 -5.45 -7.88
C MET A 5 14.22 -6.13 -9.22
N THR A 6 15.18 -6.88 -9.74
CA THR A 6 15.09 -7.59 -11.03
C THR A 6 14.69 -9.05 -10.87
N VAL A 7 14.16 -9.44 -9.71
CA VAL A 7 13.62 -10.80 -9.55
C VAL A 7 12.42 -10.95 -10.46
N GLU A 8 12.45 -11.98 -11.29
CA GLU A 8 11.35 -12.34 -12.17
C GLU A 8 10.64 -13.58 -11.64
N ARG A 9 9.39 -13.77 -12.06
CA ARG A 9 8.64 -14.95 -11.69
C ARG A 9 9.10 -16.14 -12.53
N THR A 10 9.05 -17.32 -11.93
CA THR A 10 9.28 -18.60 -12.59
C THR A 10 8.07 -19.00 -13.45
N ASP A 11 8.25 -19.93 -14.39
CA ASP A 11 7.21 -20.38 -15.32
C ASP A 11 6.07 -21.21 -14.65
N ASP A 12 6.17 -21.44 -13.34
CA ASP A 12 5.19 -22.19 -12.53
C ASP A 12 4.02 -21.33 -12.04
N VAL A 13 4.01 -20.03 -12.35
CA VAL A 13 2.93 -19.10 -12.02
C VAL A 13 2.04 -18.82 -13.23
N SER A 14 0.79 -18.45 -13.00
CA SER A 14 -0.11 -18.14 -14.11
C SER A 14 0.28 -16.83 -14.78
N TYR A 15 0.13 -16.77 -16.10
CA TYR A 15 0.32 -15.53 -16.85
C TYR A 15 -0.60 -14.42 -16.31
N GLY A 16 -0.02 -13.27 -15.96
CA GLY A 16 -0.74 -12.14 -15.36
C GLY A 16 -0.87 -12.21 -13.83
N ASP A 17 -0.30 -13.22 -13.16
CA ASP A 17 -0.24 -13.21 -11.70
C ASP A 17 0.69 -12.10 -11.19
N MET A 18 0.19 -11.34 -10.21
CA MET A 18 0.98 -10.33 -9.49
C MET A 18 1.62 -10.93 -8.23
N VAL A 19 2.84 -10.51 -7.86
CA VAL A 19 3.40 -10.85 -6.54
C VAL A 19 2.61 -10.04 -5.51
N LYS A 20 1.78 -10.74 -4.76
CA LYS A 20 0.96 -10.17 -3.69
C LYS A 20 1.48 -10.72 -2.37
N ASN A 21 1.66 -9.86 -1.38
CA ASN A 21 1.99 -10.27 -0.02
C ASN A 21 1.01 -9.66 0.98
N TYR A 22 -0.25 -10.06 0.88
CA TYR A 22 -1.32 -9.53 1.74
C TYR A 22 -1.16 -9.96 3.20
N GLU A 23 -0.37 -10.99 3.46
CA GLU A 23 -0.08 -11.49 4.81
C GLU A 23 1.19 -10.92 5.43
N ALA A 24 1.89 -10.00 4.74
CA ALA A 24 3.17 -9.45 5.22
C ALA A 24 4.21 -10.53 5.55
N GLU A 25 4.20 -11.62 4.78
CA GLU A 25 5.09 -12.75 4.99
C GLU A 25 6.54 -12.40 4.60
N PRO A 26 7.56 -12.94 5.28
CA PRO A 26 8.94 -12.75 4.88
C PRO A 26 9.25 -13.36 3.52
N PHE A 27 10.10 -12.70 2.73
CA PHE A 27 10.73 -13.32 1.56
C PHE A 27 12.03 -14.03 1.96
N TYR A 28 12.27 -15.17 1.34
CA TYR A 28 13.49 -15.95 1.48
C TYR A 28 14.24 -15.92 0.15
N TYR A 29 15.51 -15.53 0.20
CA TYR A 29 16.38 -15.45 -0.98
C TYR A 29 17.57 -16.38 -0.79
N SER A 30 17.95 -17.10 -1.85
CA SER A 30 19.22 -17.81 -1.94
C SER A 30 20.13 -17.06 -2.90
N LEU A 31 21.19 -16.45 -2.39
CA LEU A 31 22.19 -15.75 -3.18
C LEU A 31 23.29 -16.75 -3.50
N ARG A 32 23.48 -17.03 -4.78
CA ARG A 32 24.48 -17.98 -5.27
C ARG A 32 25.56 -17.26 -6.05
N LEU A 33 26.81 -17.60 -5.75
CA LEU A 33 27.97 -17.14 -6.49
C LEU A 33 28.41 -18.27 -7.43
N PHE A 34 28.44 -17.99 -8.73
CA PHE A 34 28.94 -18.93 -9.74
C PHE A 34 30.26 -18.43 -10.32
N SER A 35 31.14 -19.36 -10.69
CA SER A 35 32.33 -19.07 -11.50
C SER A 35 31.92 -18.74 -12.95
N GLU A 36 32.87 -18.27 -13.76
CA GLU A 36 32.65 -18.10 -15.21
C GLU A 36 32.32 -19.42 -15.92
N SER A 37 32.73 -20.56 -15.36
CA SER A 37 32.41 -21.90 -15.87
C SER A 37 31.10 -22.47 -15.30
N GLU A 38 30.25 -21.61 -14.72
CA GLU A 38 28.97 -21.96 -14.09
C GLU A 38 29.07 -22.93 -12.90
N GLU A 39 30.26 -23.05 -12.29
CA GLU A 39 30.43 -23.83 -11.07
C GLU A 39 29.92 -23.02 -9.87
N LEU A 40 29.08 -23.61 -9.03
CA LEU A 40 28.63 -22.99 -7.78
C LEU A 40 29.80 -22.88 -6.80
N LEU A 41 30.24 -21.65 -6.52
CA LEU A 41 31.34 -21.34 -5.61
C LEU A 41 30.88 -21.13 -4.17
N ASP A 42 29.73 -20.49 -3.97
CA ASP A 42 29.17 -20.20 -2.64
C ASP A 42 27.65 -19.97 -2.67
N GLU A 43 26.98 -20.16 -1.54
CA GLU A 43 25.56 -19.87 -1.36
C GLU A 43 25.27 -19.27 0.02
N VAL A 44 24.53 -18.16 0.04
CA VAL A 44 24.02 -17.53 1.27
C VAL A 44 22.50 -17.44 1.23
N ASN A 45 21.85 -17.84 2.33
CA ASN A 45 20.41 -17.74 2.49
C ASN A 45 20.04 -16.51 3.33
N LEU A 46 19.16 -15.66 2.80
CA LEU A 46 18.70 -14.43 3.43
C LEU A 46 17.19 -14.48 3.69
N LYS A 47 16.78 -13.94 4.85
CA LYS A 47 15.38 -13.68 5.19
C LYS A 47 15.12 -12.18 5.18
N LYS A 48 14.41 -11.69 4.17
CA LYS A 48 13.88 -10.32 4.15
C LYS A 48 12.57 -10.31 4.93
N ARG A 49 12.60 -9.78 6.15
CA ARG A 49 11.39 -9.56 6.94
C ARG A 49 10.57 -8.46 6.30
N TRP A 50 9.24 -8.59 6.40
CA TRP A 50 8.34 -7.53 5.96
C TRP A 50 8.34 -6.34 6.90
N HIS A 51 8.42 -6.58 8.21
CA HIS A 51 8.45 -5.53 9.22
C HIS A 51 9.36 -5.88 10.40
N HIS A 52 9.62 -4.88 11.23
CA HIS A 52 10.49 -5.03 12.39
C HIS A 52 9.89 -6.00 13.42
N PRO A 53 10.67 -6.92 14.03
CA PRO A 53 10.16 -7.93 14.96
C PRO A 53 9.51 -7.40 16.25
N LEU A 54 9.78 -6.14 16.60
CA LEU A 54 9.21 -5.50 17.80
C LEU A 54 7.86 -4.81 17.54
N VAL A 55 7.41 -4.76 16.28
CA VAL A 55 6.07 -4.28 15.96
C VAL A 55 5.07 -5.34 16.39
N ALA A 56 4.08 -4.93 17.19
CA ALA A 56 3.00 -5.81 17.59
C ALA A 56 1.89 -5.81 16.54
N GLU A 57 1.44 -6.99 16.14
CA GLU A 57 0.25 -7.20 15.31
C GLU A 57 -0.94 -7.50 16.22
N ILE A 58 -2.01 -6.71 16.10
CA ILE A 58 -3.20 -6.79 16.95
C ILE A 58 -4.42 -6.95 16.06
N GLU A 59 -5.02 -8.14 16.07
CA GLU A 59 -6.25 -8.40 15.34
C GLU A 59 -7.43 -7.69 16.01
N VAL A 60 -8.27 -7.04 15.20
CA VAL A 60 -9.47 -6.31 15.62
C VAL A 60 -10.70 -6.98 15.02
N LYS A 61 -11.55 -7.54 15.89
CA LYS A 61 -12.83 -8.18 15.52
C LYS A 61 -13.91 -7.86 16.56
N GLN A 62 -14.27 -6.58 16.69
CA GLN A 62 -15.20 -6.14 17.72
C GLN A 62 -16.08 -4.98 17.24
N GLY A 63 -17.34 -4.93 17.70
CA GLY A 63 -18.25 -3.82 17.37
C GLY A 63 -18.55 -3.66 15.87
N GLY A 64 -18.34 -4.69 15.05
CA GLY A 64 -18.46 -4.59 13.59
C GLY A 64 -17.26 -3.93 12.89
N ILE A 65 -16.15 -3.79 13.61
CA ILE A 65 -14.86 -3.32 13.10
C ILE A 65 -13.97 -4.55 12.89
N TRP A 66 -13.39 -4.61 11.70
CA TRP A 66 -12.50 -5.67 11.27
C TRP A 66 -11.16 -5.06 10.89
N GLY A 67 -10.07 -5.81 11.05
CA GLY A 67 -8.77 -5.40 10.55
C GLY A 67 -7.65 -5.74 11.50
N VAL A 68 -6.48 -5.15 11.24
CA VAL A 68 -5.25 -5.43 11.97
C VAL A 68 -4.52 -4.13 12.26
N ILE A 69 -4.25 -3.90 13.54
CA ILE A 69 -3.43 -2.80 14.01
C ILE A 69 -1.99 -3.27 14.12
N TYR A 70 -1.07 -2.50 13.55
CA TYR A 70 0.36 -2.63 13.76
C TYR A 70 0.82 -1.51 14.69
N LYS A 71 1.31 -1.91 15.86
CA LYS A 71 1.70 -0.98 16.92
C LYS A 71 3.22 -0.99 17.11
N PRO A 72 3.89 0.18 17.01
CA PRO A 72 5.31 0.29 17.34
C PRO A 72 5.61 -0.07 18.82
N PRO A 73 6.86 -0.45 19.14
CA PRO A 73 7.28 -0.69 20.51
C PRO A 73 7.17 0.60 21.36
N GLY A 74 6.85 0.44 22.64
CA GLY A 74 6.73 1.55 23.60
C GLY A 74 5.28 1.94 23.94
N PRO A 75 5.09 2.91 24.84
CA PRO A 75 3.77 3.25 25.38
C PRO A 75 2.89 4.10 24.45
N GLY A 76 3.49 4.82 23.49
CA GLY A 76 2.80 5.85 22.71
C GLY A 76 2.59 7.14 23.51
N PRO A 77 1.67 8.03 23.10
CA PRO A 77 0.82 7.90 21.91
C PRO A 77 1.63 8.07 20.61
N PHE A 78 1.24 7.36 19.56
CA PHE A 78 1.93 7.39 18.27
C PHE A 78 1.12 8.21 17.25
N PRO A 79 1.76 8.93 16.31
CA PRO A 79 1.09 9.37 15.09
C PRO A 79 0.52 8.16 14.35
N CYS A 80 -0.65 8.30 13.72
CA CYS A 80 -1.35 7.19 13.11
C CYS A 80 -1.47 7.32 11.60
N ILE A 81 -1.22 6.22 10.88
CA ILE A 81 -1.47 6.08 9.45
C ILE A 81 -2.50 4.98 9.24
N ILE A 82 -3.66 5.34 8.73
CA ILE A 82 -4.68 4.39 8.32
C ILE A 82 -4.43 4.01 6.85
N ASP A 83 -4.16 2.73 6.59
CA ASP A 83 -3.97 2.17 5.26
C ASP A 83 -5.35 1.88 4.66
N THR A 84 -5.76 2.74 3.72
CA THR A 84 -7.11 2.74 3.15
C THR A 84 -7.29 1.52 2.26
N PRO A 85 -8.42 0.78 2.36
CA PRO A 85 -8.55 -0.47 1.64
C PRO A 85 -8.57 -0.27 0.12
N VAL A 86 -7.85 -1.13 -0.60
CA VAL A 86 -7.77 -1.12 -2.07
C VAL A 86 -8.98 -1.76 -2.72
N VAL A 87 -9.09 -1.66 -4.05
CA VAL A 87 -10.23 -2.18 -4.84
C VAL A 87 -10.47 -3.69 -4.66
N ASP A 88 -9.43 -4.48 -4.32
CA ASP A 88 -9.61 -5.90 -3.98
C ASP A 88 -10.50 -6.10 -2.75
N GLY A 89 -10.61 -5.08 -1.90
CA GLY A 89 -11.51 -5.00 -0.75
C GLY A 89 -11.19 -5.94 0.40
N ARG A 90 -10.32 -6.93 0.19
CA ARG A 90 -9.84 -7.85 1.22
C ARG A 90 -8.80 -7.18 2.11
N LEU A 91 -8.56 -7.79 3.26
CA LEU A 91 -7.50 -7.34 4.17
C LEU A 91 -6.16 -7.43 3.45
N CYS A 92 -5.43 -6.32 3.44
CA CYS A 92 -4.12 -6.19 2.82
C CYS A 92 -3.15 -5.64 3.87
N LYS A 93 -2.18 -6.45 4.29
CA LYS A 93 -1.15 -6.04 5.28
C LYS A 93 0.11 -5.51 4.60
N THR A 94 0.05 -5.07 3.34
CA THR A 94 1.24 -4.68 2.58
C THR A 94 1.96 -3.47 3.19
N HIS A 95 1.25 -2.37 3.52
CA HIS A 95 1.89 -1.12 3.96
C HIS A 95 1.86 -0.91 5.47
N ALA A 96 0.75 -1.27 6.13
CA ALA A 96 0.58 -1.00 7.56
C ALA A 96 1.73 -1.49 8.48
N PRO A 97 2.28 -2.70 8.31
CA PRO A 97 3.42 -3.16 9.11
C PRO A 97 4.71 -2.36 8.88
N LEU A 98 4.91 -1.86 7.66
CA LEU A 98 6.07 -1.04 7.30
C LEU A 98 5.97 0.32 7.99
N SER A 99 4.82 0.97 7.90
CA SER A 99 4.54 2.22 8.62
C SER A 99 4.79 2.08 10.13
N ALA A 100 4.42 0.95 10.72
CA ALA A 100 4.69 0.69 12.13
C ALA A 100 6.16 0.42 12.47
N SER A 101 6.94 -0.08 11.51
CA SER A 101 8.40 -0.20 11.67
C SER A 101 9.07 1.18 11.73
N GLU A 102 8.48 2.18 11.09
CA GLU A 102 8.92 3.58 11.10
C GLU A 102 8.35 4.41 12.27
N GLY A 103 7.64 3.77 13.22
CA GLY A 103 7.17 4.43 14.43
C GLY A 103 5.75 5.00 14.38
N PHE A 104 4.98 4.71 13.32
CA PHE A 104 3.57 5.08 13.23
C PHE A 104 2.66 3.97 13.75
N LEU A 105 1.63 4.31 14.53
CA LEU A 105 0.52 3.37 14.69
C LEU A 105 -0.14 3.19 13.33
N SER A 106 -0.30 1.96 12.86
CA SER A 106 -0.96 1.74 11.57
C SER A 106 -2.14 0.79 11.68
N PHE A 107 -3.17 1.06 10.88
CA PHE A 107 -4.38 0.25 10.85
C PHE A 107 -4.77 -0.03 9.40
N CYS A 108 -4.86 -1.31 9.03
CA CYS A 108 -5.44 -1.76 7.77
C CYS A 108 -6.67 -2.61 8.05
N PHE A 109 -7.66 -2.56 7.15
CA PHE A 109 -8.92 -3.26 7.33
C PHE A 109 -9.55 -3.63 5.98
N PRO A 110 -10.47 -4.60 5.95
CA PRO A 110 -11.18 -4.97 4.73
C PRO A 110 -12.47 -4.16 4.54
N MET A 111 -12.91 -4.05 3.28
CA MET A 111 -14.26 -3.63 2.87
C MET A 111 -15.13 -4.81 2.43
N LEU A 112 -14.52 -5.96 2.13
CA LEU A 112 -15.17 -7.15 1.60
C LEU A 112 -14.82 -8.39 2.43
N ASP A 113 -15.56 -9.46 2.19
CA ASP A 113 -15.24 -10.83 2.58
C ASP A 113 -15.20 -11.16 4.09
N GLU A 114 -15.38 -10.19 4.99
CA GLU A 114 -15.63 -10.44 6.42
C GLU A 114 -17.11 -10.59 6.77
N PRO A 115 -17.47 -11.14 7.95
CA PRO A 115 -18.85 -11.25 8.38
C PRO A 115 -19.60 -9.91 8.36
N ARG A 116 -20.70 -9.88 7.60
CA ARG A 116 -21.56 -8.71 7.32
C ARG A 116 -20.98 -7.68 6.35
N LEU A 117 -19.81 -7.94 5.75
CA LEU A 117 -19.31 -7.19 4.61
C LEU A 117 -19.79 -7.81 3.29
N PRO A 118 -19.91 -7.00 2.23
CA PRO A 118 -20.28 -7.51 0.91
C PRO A 118 -19.21 -8.47 0.35
N LYS A 119 -19.61 -9.26 -0.64
CA LYS A 119 -18.73 -10.21 -1.35
C LYS A 119 -18.10 -9.61 -2.60
N THR A 120 -18.70 -8.55 -3.13
CA THR A 120 -18.29 -7.83 -4.33
C THR A 120 -18.33 -6.34 -4.05
N LEU A 121 -17.43 -5.59 -4.68
CA LEU A 121 -17.41 -4.13 -4.55
C LEU A 121 -18.44 -3.53 -5.51
N GLU A 122 -19.68 -3.35 -5.03
CA GLU A 122 -20.73 -2.63 -5.75
C GLU A 122 -20.73 -1.14 -5.40
N ASP A 123 -20.52 -0.83 -4.12
CA ASP A 123 -20.43 0.53 -3.58
C ASP A 123 -19.42 0.57 -2.41
N VAL A 124 -18.91 1.75 -2.11
CA VAL A 124 -18.01 2.01 -0.97
C VAL A 124 -18.84 2.55 0.19
N ASP A 125 -19.03 1.75 1.23
CA ASP A 125 -19.71 2.17 2.46
C ASP A 125 -18.81 3.11 3.29
N ILE A 126 -18.91 4.42 3.02
CA ILE A 126 -18.14 5.46 3.71
C ILE A 126 -18.39 5.44 5.22
N GLU A 127 -19.61 5.19 5.67
CA GLU A 127 -19.95 5.15 7.10
C GLU A 127 -19.25 3.99 7.81
N TYR A 128 -19.13 2.85 7.14
CA TYR A 128 -18.32 1.74 7.63
C TYR A 128 -16.84 2.13 7.76
N LEU A 129 -16.24 2.76 6.75
CA LEU A 129 -14.84 3.21 6.83
C LEU A 129 -14.63 4.26 7.92
N SER A 130 -15.56 5.20 8.09
CA SER A 130 -15.54 6.24 9.13
C SER A 130 -15.47 5.65 10.55
N LYS A 131 -16.10 4.50 10.81
CA LYS A 131 -16.01 3.81 12.11
C LYS A 131 -14.59 3.40 12.47
N HIS A 132 -13.77 3.05 11.47
CA HIS A 132 -12.38 2.64 11.67
C HIS A 132 -11.51 3.82 12.12
N ILE A 133 -11.76 5.00 11.54
CA ILE A 133 -11.11 6.26 11.95
C ILE A 133 -11.44 6.57 13.42
N LYS A 134 -12.72 6.53 13.78
CA LYS A 134 -13.15 6.79 15.17
C LYS A 134 -12.61 5.76 16.16
N TYR A 135 -12.56 4.50 15.75
CA TYR A 135 -12.02 3.44 16.57
C TYR A 135 -10.54 3.61 16.85
N VAL A 136 -9.71 3.81 15.83
CA VAL A 136 -8.27 3.98 16.06
C VAL A 136 -7.98 5.24 16.89
N GLN A 137 -8.73 6.33 16.64
CA GLN A 137 -8.66 7.56 17.43
C GLN A 137 -9.00 7.34 18.92
N SER A 138 -9.88 6.39 19.24
CA SER A 138 -10.27 6.09 20.63
C SER A 138 -9.21 5.31 21.42
N LEU A 139 -8.17 4.80 20.75
CA LEU A 139 -7.15 3.98 21.40
C LEU A 139 -6.23 4.85 22.26
N PRO A 140 -5.87 4.42 23.48
CA PRO A 140 -5.07 5.24 24.41
C PRO A 140 -3.63 5.49 23.93
N TYR A 141 -3.17 4.73 22.94
CA TYR A 141 -1.84 4.86 22.33
C TYR A 141 -1.88 5.48 20.93
N CYS A 142 -3.04 5.94 20.46
CA CYS A 142 -3.15 6.77 19.26
C CYS A 142 -3.04 8.25 19.67
N SER A 143 -2.26 9.02 18.95
CA SER A 143 -2.27 10.49 19.08
C SER A 143 -3.38 11.11 18.20
N ASP A 144 -3.61 12.41 18.36
CA ASP A 144 -4.53 13.18 17.51
C ASP A 144 -3.98 13.44 16.09
N ASN A 145 -2.73 13.03 15.81
CA ASN A 145 -2.12 13.15 14.50
C ASN A 145 -2.43 11.91 13.67
N ILE A 146 -3.60 11.91 13.03
CA ILE A 146 -4.09 10.81 12.20
C ILE A 146 -4.04 11.21 10.74
N GLY A 147 -3.43 10.36 9.92
CA GLY A 147 -3.38 10.49 8.47
C GLY A 147 -3.97 9.29 7.76
N LEU A 148 -4.35 9.49 6.50
CA LEU A 148 -4.75 8.42 5.59
C LEU A 148 -3.64 8.17 4.57
N TYR A 149 -3.37 6.90 4.29
CA TYR A 149 -2.61 6.48 3.12
C TYR A 149 -3.52 5.72 2.16
N GLY A 150 -3.36 5.90 0.85
CA GLY A 150 -4.12 5.14 -0.14
C GLY A 150 -3.45 5.11 -1.52
N ILE A 151 -3.28 3.90 -2.05
CA ILE A 151 -2.80 3.67 -3.43
C ILE A 151 -3.98 3.51 -4.40
N SER A 152 -3.86 4.07 -5.61
CA SER A 152 -4.85 3.87 -6.68
C SER A 152 -6.27 4.27 -6.24
N PHE A 153 -7.26 3.39 -6.39
CA PHE A 153 -8.63 3.58 -5.93
C PHE A 153 -8.73 3.93 -4.43
N ALA A 154 -7.83 3.41 -3.59
CA ALA A 154 -7.81 3.75 -2.17
C ALA A 154 -7.45 5.23 -1.92
N GLY A 155 -6.70 5.85 -2.84
CA GLY A 155 -6.41 7.29 -2.76
C GLY A 155 -7.64 8.16 -2.97
N LEU A 156 -8.56 7.75 -3.85
CA LEU A 156 -9.85 8.42 -4.03
C LEU A 156 -10.71 8.31 -2.77
N ILE A 157 -10.77 7.11 -2.16
CA ILE A 157 -11.46 6.88 -0.89
C ILE A 157 -10.88 7.76 0.21
N ALA A 158 -9.54 7.83 0.31
CA ALA A 158 -8.86 8.64 1.32
C ALA A 158 -9.19 10.13 1.20
N HIS A 159 -9.17 10.68 -0.02
CA HIS A 159 -9.60 12.06 -0.27
C HIS A 159 -11.06 12.29 0.11
N HIS A 160 -11.95 11.36 -0.24
CA HIS A 160 -13.36 11.49 0.12
C HIS A 160 -13.55 11.49 1.64
N LEU A 161 -12.92 10.57 2.37
CA LEU A 161 -12.96 10.52 3.83
C LEU A 161 -12.42 11.81 4.46
N ALA A 162 -11.34 12.37 3.92
CA ALA A 162 -10.79 13.64 4.41
C ALA A 162 -11.78 14.81 4.33
N THR A 163 -12.68 14.82 3.34
CA THR A 163 -13.73 15.84 3.25
C THR A 163 -14.82 15.70 4.32
N LYS A 164 -14.93 14.52 4.95
CA LYS A 164 -15.91 14.18 5.99
C LYS A 164 -15.33 14.20 7.40
N HIS A 165 -14.01 14.13 7.52
CA HIS A 165 -13.28 13.95 8.78
C HIS A 165 -12.25 15.07 9.00
N PRO A 166 -12.67 16.25 9.49
CA PRO A 166 -11.77 17.39 9.72
C PRO A 166 -10.72 17.14 10.80
N GLU A 167 -10.88 16.07 11.60
CA GLU A 167 -9.86 15.64 12.56
C GLU A 167 -8.58 15.11 11.89
N LEU A 168 -8.65 14.62 10.65
CA LEU A 168 -7.51 14.09 9.90
C LEU A 168 -6.52 15.21 9.55
N LYS A 169 -5.23 14.93 9.73
CA LYS A 169 -4.15 15.92 9.55
C LYS A 169 -3.47 15.86 8.20
N VAL A 170 -3.45 14.69 7.58
CA VAL A 170 -2.73 14.46 6.33
C VAL A 170 -3.38 13.36 5.50
N VAL A 171 -3.33 13.53 4.19
CA VAL A 171 -3.69 12.49 3.21
C VAL A 171 -2.48 12.30 2.31
N ALA A 172 -1.96 11.08 2.28
CA ALA A 172 -0.88 10.65 1.40
C ALA A 172 -1.42 9.62 0.41
N THR A 173 -1.11 9.81 -0.87
CA THR A 173 -1.70 9.00 -1.93
C THR A 173 -0.66 8.70 -3.00
N THR A 174 -0.66 7.47 -3.49
CA THR A 174 0.23 7.01 -4.57
C THR A 174 -0.60 6.55 -5.75
N ASN A 175 -0.36 7.11 -6.94
CA ASN A 175 -1.06 6.72 -8.18
C ASN A 175 -2.60 6.67 -8.09
N GLY A 176 -3.19 7.35 -7.10
CA GLY A 176 -4.62 7.57 -7.01
C GLY A 176 -5.02 8.83 -7.76
N PRO A 177 -6.31 8.98 -8.12
CA PRO A 177 -6.84 10.30 -8.45
C PRO A 177 -6.55 11.26 -7.28
N GLY A 178 -5.56 12.13 -7.47
CA GLY A 178 -5.09 13.06 -6.43
C GLY A 178 -3.86 12.60 -5.69
N ALA A 179 -2.97 11.85 -6.34
CA ALA A 179 -1.77 11.34 -5.71
C ALA A 179 -0.79 12.45 -5.31
N VAL A 180 -0.29 12.39 -4.07
CA VAL A 180 0.92 13.09 -3.61
C VAL A 180 2.17 12.52 -4.31
N LEU A 181 2.14 11.24 -4.70
CA LEU A 181 3.15 10.59 -5.53
C LEU A 181 2.51 10.05 -6.81
N SER A 182 2.81 10.67 -7.94
CA SER A 182 2.23 10.30 -9.24
C SER A 182 3.28 9.73 -10.17
N SER A 183 2.98 8.58 -10.78
CA SER A 183 3.88 7.89 -11.70
C SER A 183 3.68 8.40 -13.12
N ILE A 184 4.77 8.73 -13.82
CA ILE A 184 4.75 9.30 -15.16
C ILE A 184 4.42 8.23 -16.21
N ASP A 185 4.79 6.97 -15.96
CA ASP A 185 4.54 5.83 -16.85
C ASP A 185 3.40 4.94 -16.29
N ASP A 186 2.38 5.56 -15.70
CA ASP A 186 1.18 4.87 -15.24
C ASP A 186 0.22 4.62 -16.40
N TRP A 187 0.03 3.36 -16.76
CA TRP A 187 -0.84 2.98 -17.89
C TRP A 187 -2.30 2.75 -17.49
N LEU A 188 -2.62 2.79 -16.19
CA LEU A 188 -3.99 2.62 -15.70
C LEU A 188 -4.70 3.96 -15.51
N VAL A 189 -3.99 4.95 -14.99
CA VAL A 189 -4.50 6.29 -14.77
C VAL A 189 -3.48 7.31 -15.22
N ASP A 190 -3.92 8.41 -15.80
CA ASP A 190 -3.04 9.53 -16.10
C ASP A 190 -2.63 10.21 -14.78
N GLY A 191 -1.55 9.72 -14.17
CA GLY A 191 -1.05 10.21 -12.89
C GLY A 191 -0.66 11.69 -12.95
N VAL A 192 -0.12 12.13 -14.10
CA VAL A 192 0.35 13.52 -14.28
C VAL A 192 -0.82 14.49 -14.31
N THR A 193 -1.78 14.27 -15.20
CA THR A 193 -2.93 15.17 -15.35
C THR A 193 -3.82 15.14 -14.10
N ASN A 194 -4.10 13.95 -13.56
CA ASN A 194 -4.93 13.83 -12.37
C ASN A 194 -4.26 14.45 -11.13
N GLY A 195 -2.97 14.18 -10.93
CA GLY A 195 -2.18 14.75 -9.84
C GLY A 195 -2.11 16.27 -9.92
N ALA A 196 -1.84 16.82 -11.11
CA ALA A 196 -1.80 18.26 -11.33
C ALA A 196 -3.17 18.94 -11.09
N TYR A 197 -4.25 18.36 -11.60
CA TYR A 197 -5.60 18.89 -11.42
C TYR A 197 -6.00 18.98 -9.94
N ILE A 198 -5.69 17.96 -9.15
CA ILE A 198 -6.04 17.94 -7.73
C ILE A 198 -5.14 18.86 -6.91
N ARG A 199 -3.83 18.90 -7.20
CA ARG A 199 -2.95 19.91 -6.62
C ARG A 199 -3.53 21.31 -6.81
N ASP A 200 -3.87 21.67 -8.04
CA ASP A 200 -4.40 23.00 -8.35
C ASP A 200 -5.76 23.25 -7.68
N SER A 201 -6.56 22.22 -7.47
CA SER A 201 -7.86 22.31 -6.78
C SER A 201 -7.70 22.50 -5.26
N LEU A 202 -6.76 21.80 -4.64
CA LEU A 202 -6.45 21.90 -3.22
C LEU A 202 -5.74 23.23 -2.88
N LEU A 203 -4.87 23.73 -3.76
CA LEU A 203 -4.25 25.05 -3.60
C LEU A 203 -5.29 26.18 -3.61
N LYS A 204 -6.39 26.06 -4.38
CA LYS A 204 -7.49 27.04 -4.39
C LYS A 204 -8.24 27.12 -3.06
N THR A 205 -8.18 26.07 -2.25
CA THR A 205 -8.80 25.99 -0.92
C THR A 205 -7.75 26.14 0.20
N GLU A 206 -6.58 26.70 -0.13
CA GLU A 206 -5.49 27.04 0.81
C GLU A 206 -4.86 25.82 1.52
N HIS A 207 -5.05 24.62 1.00
CA HIS A 207 -4.37 23.44 1.51
C HIS A 207 -2.89 23.45 1.11
N LYS A 208 -2.03 23.01 2.02
CA LYS A 208 -0.63 22.71 1.68
C LYS A 208 -0.59 21.40 0.90
N VAL A 209 -0.04 21.46 -0.32
CA VAL A 209 0.11 20.28 -1.19
C VAL A 209 1.56 20.15 -1.61
N GLU A 210 2.09 18.94 -1.45
CA GLU A 210 3.34 18.51 -2.06
C GLU A 210 2.99 17.42 -3.06
N ILE A 211 3.61 17.45 -4.25
CA ILE A 211 3.44 16.41 -5.26
C ILE A 211 4.78 16.09 -5.89
N GLU A 212 5.06 14.79 -6.02
CA GLU A 212 6.24 14.27 -6.70
C GLU A 212 5.82 13.45 -7.90
N PHE A 213 6.49 13.70 -9.03
CA PHE A 213 6.33 12.91 -10.26
C PHE A 213 7.53 12.01 -10.43
N VAL A 214 7.29 10.70 -10.55
CA VAL A 214 8.35 9.69 -10.55
C VAL A 214 8.29 8.80 -11.77
N ASN A 215 9.45 8.31 -12.21
CA ASN A 215 9.59 7.40 -13.36
C ASN A 215 9.26 5.96 -12.95
N SER A 216 8.01 5.73 -12.58
CA SER A 216 7.47 4.45 -12.16
C SER A 216 6.18 4.12 -12.94
N GLY A 217 5.65 2.92 -12.69
CA GLY A 217 4.34 2.48 -13.17
C GLY A 217 3.25 2.60 -12.09
N HIS A 218 2.08 2.01 -12.34
CA HIS A 218 0.94 2.10 -11.42
C HIS A 218 1.18 1.43 -10.06
N VAL A 219 1.90 0.30 -10.05
CA VAL A 219 2.08 -0.54 -8.86
C VAL A 219 3.35 -0.15 -8.10
N THR A 220 3.46 1.14 -7.73
CA THR A 220 4.54 1.67 -6.89
C THR A 220 4.18 1.46 -5.43
N VAL A 221 4.61 0.35 -4.84
CA VAL A 221 4.08 -0.12 -3.55
C VAL A 221 5.08 0.09 -2.42
N ILE A 222 6.24 -0.58 -2.50
CA ILE A 222 7.24 -0.65 -1.43
C ILE A 222 8.63 -0.83 -2.05
N PRO A 223 9.70 -0.32 -1.42
CA PRO A 223 11.06 -0.46 -1.93
C PRO A 223 11.49 -1.91 -2.13
N TYR A 224 12.13 -2.17 -3.27
CA TYR A 224 12.66 -3.48 -3.64
C TYR A 224 11.59 -4.59 -3.70
N ASN A 225 10.34 -4.24 -3.99
CA ASN A 225 9.38 -5.19 -4.52
C ASN A 225 9.73 -5.47 -5.99
N PRO A 226 9.64 -6.73 -6.47
CA PRO A 226 9.81 -7.00 -7.89
C PRO A 226 8.88 -6.15 -8.74
N HIS A 227 9.39 -5.62 -9.85
CA HIS A 227 8.61 -4.78 -10.75
C HIS A 227 7.53 -5.60 -11.49
N HIS A 228 6.32 -5.05 -11.57
CA HIS A 228 5.18 -5.65 -12.28
C HIS A 228 4.65 -4.69 -13.33
N ASN A 229 4.95 -4.96 -14.59
CA ASN A 229 4.52 -4.13 -15.71
C ASN A 229 3.12 -4.49 -16.25
N PHE A 230 2.56 -5.66 -15.89
CA PHE A 230 1.18 -6.02 -16.19
C PHE A 230 0.61 -7.00 -15.16
N GLY A 231 -0.71 -7.18 -15.16
CA GLY A 231 -1.39 -8.18 -14.36
C GLY A 231 -2.82 -8.46 -14.84
N PHE A 232 -3.35 -9.60 -14.46
CA PHE A 232 -4.73 -9.97 -14.76
C PHE A 232 -5.70 -9.26 -13.80
N ASN A 233 -6.64 -8.52 -14.36
CA ASN A 233 -7.70 -7.86 -13.62
C ASN A 233 -8.97 -8.72 -13.64
N LYS A 234 -9.31 -9.31 -12.49
CA LYS A 234 -10.49 -10.17 -12.31
C LYS A 234 -11.83 -9.45 -12.46
N PHE A 235 -11.89 -8.13 -12.25
CA PHE A 235 -13.15 -7.38 -12.26
C PHE A 235 -13.66 -7.13 -13.68
N VAL A 236 -12.73 -6.90 -14.60
CA VAL A 236 -13.02 -6.66 -16.03
C VAL A 236 -12.57 -7.81 -16.93
N ASN A 237 -12.00 -8.87 -16.35
CA ASN A 237 -11.57 -10.09 -17.04
C ASN A 237 -10.58 -9.85 -18.19
N VAL A 238 -9.59 -8.98 -17.96
CA VAL A 238 -8.55 -8.64 -18.96
C VAL A 238 -7.17 -8.48 -18.30
N ASN A 239 -6.12 -8.70 -19.08
CA ASN A 239 -4.77 -8.30 -18.68
C ASN A 239 -4.62 -6.79 -18.86
N LEU A 240 -4.15 -6.11 -17.83
CA LEU A 240 -3.89 -4.68 -17.83
C LEU A 240 -2.40 -4.44 -17.69
N GLY A 241 -1.87 -3.52 -18.50
CA GLY A 241 -0.54 -2.97 -18.29
C GLY A 241 -0.57 -1.97 -17.14
N PHE A 242 0.46 -2.00 -16.31
CA PHE A 242 0.70 -1.04 -15.23
C PHE A 242 1.78 -0.03 -15.61
N GLY A 243 2.57 -0.31 -16.65
CA GLY A 243 3.71 0.51 -17.06
C GLY A 243 4.86 0.44 -16.06
N GLY A 244 5.85 1.32 -16.24
CA GLY A 244 7.11 1.34 -15.51
C GLY A 244 8.21 0.54 -16.22
N GLU A 245 9.46 0.93 -15.99
CA GLU A 245 10.65 0.19 -16.37
C GLU A 245 11.37 -0.29 -15.10
N THR A 246 11.84 -1.53 -15.06
CA THR A 246 12.34 -2.18 -13.84
C THR A 246 13.42 -1.36 -13.12
N SER A 247 14.37 -0.77 -13.84
CA SER A 247 15.48 -0.03 -13.26
C SER A 247 15.08 1.34 -12.69
N THR A 248 14.09 2.01 -13.29
CA THR A 248 13.58 3.30 -12.80
C THR A 248 12.50 3.11 -11.74
N HIS A 249 11.59 2.16 -11.93
CA HIS A 249 10.53 1.81 -11.00
C HIS A 249 11.11 1.36 -9.65
N GLY A 250 12.15 0.51 -9.66
CA GLY A 250 12.78 0.02 -8.43
C GLY A 250 13.54 1.08 -7.61
N LYS A 251 13.73 2.29 -8.14
CA LYS A 251 14.41 3.41 -7.44
C LYS A 251 13.46 4.34 -6.70
N VAL A 252 12.16 4.18 -6.92
CA VAL A 252 11.07 4.92 -6.26
C VAL A 252 10.67 4.20 -4.99
#